data_AF-A0A6J6YY68-F1
#
_entry.id   AF-A0A6J6YY68-F1
#
_cell.length_a   1.000
_cell.length_b   1.000
_cell.length_c   1.000
_cell.angle_alpha   90.00
_cell.angle_beta   90.00
_cell.angle_gamma   90.00
#
_symmetry.space_group_name_H-M   'P 1'
#
loop_
_entity.id
_entity.type
_entity.pdbx_description
1 polymer ?
#
loop_
_entity_poly.entity_id
_entity_poly.type
_entity_poly.pdbx_seq_one_letter_code
_entity_poly.pdbx_strand_id
1 'polypeptide(L)'
;MMISAQGIEGGCVYAVGRELRAACDAQGNTVMLIDLRPDLSVEQVEQRLSTAKPKESTSTLLRRTIGLPAVAIGLLREVTKNVLPRQASDMAVLIKSLPLQVVATEELDRAISTAGGVAFEELDDRFMLRRLPGVFVAGEMIDWEAPTGGYLLQATLSTAVAAANGALSWWEEEHPTEM
;
A
#
# COMPACT_ATOMS: atom_id res chain seq x y z
N MET A 1 5.32 -1.52 -8.88
CA MET A 1 5.77 -2.50 -7.86
C MET A 1 7.26 -2.69 -7.99
N MET A 2 7.99 -2.63 -6.88
CA MET A 2 9.39 -3.04 -6.78
C MET A 2 9.46 -4.40 -6.09
N ILE A 3 10.42 -5.24 -6.48
CA ILE A 3 10.65 -6.56 -5.90
C ILE A 3 12.09 -6.58 -5.40
N SER A 4 12.27 -6.98 -4.15
CA SER A 4 13.57 -7.09 -3.47
C SER A 4 13.72 -8.50 -2.87
N ALA A 5 14.87 -8.74 -2.22
CA ALA A 5 15.08 -9.99 -1.49
C ALA A 5 14.16 -10.11 -0.26
N GLN A 6 13.65 -8.98 0.26
CA GLN A 6 12.78 -8.92 1.43
C GLN A 6 11.29 -9.00 1.09
N GLY A 7 10.92 -8.88 -0.20
CA GLY A 7 9.53 -8.98 -0.63
C GLY A 7 9.17 -7.97 -1.72
N ILE A 8 8.00 -7.35 -1.57
CA ILE A 8 7.44 -6.40 -2.55
C ILE A 8 7.13 -5.06 -1.89
N GLU A 9 7.34 -3.98 -2.63
CA GLU A 9 7.05 -2.62 -2.15
C GLU A 9 6.64 -1.67 -3.30
N GLY A 10 6.39 -0.42 -2.92
CA GLY A 10 6.06 0.67 -3.83
C GLY A 10 4.59 1.03 -3.87
N GLY A 11 4.25 2.08 -4.62
CA GLY A 11 2.95 2.77 -4.53
C GLY A 11 1.71 1.87 -4.65
N CYS A 12 1.72 0.86 -5.51
CA CYS A 12 0.59 -0.07 -5.65
C CYS A 12 0.41 -0.98 -4.43
N VAL A 13 1.48 -1.34 -3.72
CA VAL A 13 1.43 -2.13 -2.49
C VAL A 13 0.97 -1.23 -1.34
N TYR A 14 1.51 -0.01 -1.24
CA TYR A 14 1.13 0.96 -0.21
C TYR A 14 -0.35 1.37 -0.30
N ALA A 15 -0.91 1.46 -1.51
CA ALA A 15 -2.31 1.80 -1.73
C ALA A 15 -3.30 0.78 -1.14
N VAL A 16 -2.89 -0.48 -0.95
CA VAL A 16 -3.70 -1.56 -0.37
C VAL A 16 -3.08 -2.10 0.94
N GLY A 17 -2.09 -1.38 1.48
CA GLY A 17 -1.26 -1.86 2.59
C GLY A 17 -2.06 -2.08 3.86
N ARG A 18 -3.06 -1.25 4.12
CA ARG A 18 -3.95 -1.35 5.29
C ARG A 18 -4.75 -2.65 5.28
N GLU A 19 -5.36 -2.99 4.15
CA GLU A 19 -6.15 -4.20 3.98
C GLU A 19 -5.28 -5.45 4.06
N LEU A 20 -4.09 -5.41 3.45
CA LEU A 20 -3.12 -6.50 3.53
C LEU A 20 -2.65 -6.73 4.97
N ARG A 21 -2.30 -5.66 5.70
CA ARG A 21 -1.91 -5.71 7.10
C ARG A 21 -3.01 -6.32 7.97
N ALA A 22 -4.23 -5.78 7.89
CA ALA A 22 -5.37 -6.27 8.66
C ALA A 22 -5.69 -7.75 8.38
N ALA A 23 -5.59 -8.18 7.12
CA ALA A 23 -5.78 -9.58 6.75
C ALA A 23 -4.66 -10.47 7.33
N CYS A 24 -3.40 -10.04 7.27
CA CYS A 24 -2.28 -10.76 7.87
C CYS A 24 -2.39 -10.84 9.39
N ASP A 25 -2.75 -9.74 10.07
CA ASP A 25 -2.92 -9.71 11.53
C ASP A 25 -4.02 -10.67 11.99
N ALA A 26 -5.10 -10.80 11.20
CA ALA A 26 -6.22 -11.68 11.52
C ALA A 26 -5.97 -13.16 11.19
N GLN A 27 -5.25 -13.46 10.11
CA GLN A 27 -5.19 -14.82 9.53
C GLN A 27 -3.78 -15.41 9.45
N GLY A 28 -2.75 -14.63 9.76
CA GLY A 28 -1.33 -14.99 9.65
C GLY A 28 -0.78 -14.97 8.22
N ASN A 29 -1.63 -14.87 7.20
CA ASN A 29 -1.26 -14.60 5.81
C ASN A 29 -2.47 -14.13 5.01
N THR A 30 -2.24 -13.66 3.78
CA THR A 30 -3.28 -13.38 2.80
C THR A 30 -2.77 -13.62 1.38
N VAL A 31 -3.66 -13.60 0.39
CA VAL A 31 -3.31 -13.69 -1.04
C VAL A 31 -3.73 -12.41 -1.72
N MET A 32 -2.74 -11.73 -2.31
CA MET A 32 -2.96 -10.57 -3.17
C MET A 32 -2.99 -11.02 -4.63
N LEU A 33 -4.01 -10.58 -5.38
CA LEU A 33 -4.09 -10.80 -6.82
C LEU A 33 -3.50 -9.60 -7.57
N ILE A 34 -2.53 -9.87 -8.45
CA ILE A 34 -1.87 -8.84 -9.26
C ILE A 34 -2.28 -8.99 -10.72
N ASP A 35 -2.78 -7.89 -11.26
CA ASP A 35 -2.92 -7.71 -12.70
C ASP A 35 -1.60 -7.19 -13.29
N LEU A 36 -0.89 -8.05 -14.02
CA LEU A 36 0.39 -7.68 -14.62
C LEU A 36 0.24 -6.80 -15.86
N ARG A 37 -0.98 -6.68 -16.42
CA ARG A 37 -1.29 -5.86 -17.61
C ARG A 37 -2.67 -5.23 -17.48
N PRO A 38 -2.83 -4.23 -16.60
CA PRO A 38 -4.12 -3.58 -16.36
C PRO A 38 -4.67 -2.82 -17.57
N ASP A 39 -3.82 -2.52 -18.55
CA ASP A 39 -4.15 -1.86 -19.81
C ASP A 39 -4.85 -2.78 -20.84
N LEU A 40 -4.86 -4.10 -20.62
CA LEU A 40 -5.45 -5.08 -21.54
C LEU A 40 -6.57 -5.87 -20.87
N SER A 41 -7.63 -6.18 -21.61
CA SER A 41 -8.63 -7.16 -21.15
C SER A 41 -8.07 -8.59 -21.19
N VAL A 42 -8.72 -9.53 -20.48
CA VAL A 42 -8.35 -10.95 -20.50
C VAL A 42 -8.38 -11.49 -21.94
N GLU A 43 -9.41 -11.14 -22.70
CA GLU A 43 -9.62 -11.57 -24.09
C GLU A 43 -8.53 -11.01 -25.01
N GLN A 44 -8.13 -9.76 -24.80
CA GLN A 44 -7.01 -9.16 -25.55
C GLN A 44 -5.69 -9.85 -25.26
N VAL A 45 -5.44 -10.23 -24.00
CA VAL A 45 -4.25 -11.01 -23.62
C VAL A 45 -4.28 -12.39 -24.27
N GLU A 46 -5.40 -13.11 -24.19
CA GLU A 46 -5.59 -14.43 -24.80
C GLU A 46 -5.38 -14.39 -26.33
N GLN A 47 -5.99 -13.42 -27.00
CA GLN A 47 -5.86 -13.25 -28.45
C GLN A 47 -4.39 -13.01 -28.85
N ARG A 48 -3.66 -12.17 -28.10
CA ARG A 48 -2.23 -11.91 -28.35
C ARG A 48 -1.38 -13.15 -28.12
N LEU A 49 -1.65 -13.93 -27.07
CA LEU A 49 -0.94 -15.17 -26.76
C LEU A 49 -1.17 -16.27 -27.79
N SER A 50 -2.34 -16.28 -28.43
CA SER A 50 -2.70 -17.23 -29.49
C SER A 50 -1.83 -17.10 -30.75
N THR A 51 -1.01 -16.05 -30.87
CA THR A 51 -0.07 -15.82 -31.97
C THR A 51 1.29 -16.51 -31.78
N ALA A 52 1.33 -17.62 -31.02
CA ALA A 52 2.55 -18.35 -30.72
C ALA A 52 3.18 -18.95 -31.97
N LYS A 53 4.49 -18.75 -32.16
CA LYS A 53 5.22 -19.34 -33.28
C LYS A 53 5.70 -20.76 -32.95
N PRO A 54 5.83 -21.66 -33.94
CA PRO A 54 6.43 -22.97 -33.72
C PRO A 54 7.82 -22.85 -33.08
N LYS A 55 8.07 -23.64 -32.03
CA LYS A 55 9.34 -23.68 -31.27
C LYS A 55 9.70 -22.39 -30.49
N GLU A 56 8.79 -21.42 -30.39
CA GLU A 56 9.00 -20.22 -29.57
C GLU A 56 8.89 -20.57 -28.07
N SER A 57 9.86 -20.12 -27.26
CA SER A 57 9.77 -20.31 -25.80
C SER A 57 8.66 -19.44 -25.20
N THR A 58 8.03 -19.91 -24.12
CA THR A 58 6.98 -19.13 -23.41
C THR A 58 7.48 -17.76 -22.98
N SER A 59 8.74 -17.64 -22.53
CA SER A 59 9.31 -16.35 -22.14
C SER A 59 9.56 -15.43 -23.32
N THR A 60 9.89 -15.96 -24.49
CA THR A 60 9.99 -15.16 -25.73
C THR A 60 8.60 -14.69 -26.17
N LEU A 61 7.61 -15.58 -26.14
CA LEU A 61 6.21 -15.27 -26.44
C LEU A 61 5.67 -14.16 -25.55
N LEU A 62 5.80 -14.28 -24.22
CA LEU A 62 5.29 -13.31 -23.24
C LEU A 62 5.94 -11.92 -23.40
N ARG A 63 7.25 -11.86 -23.67
CA ARG A 63 7.94 -10.59 -23.94
C ARG A 63 7.46 -9.95 -25.24
N ARG A 64 7.32 -10.74 -26.30
CA ARG A 64 6.94 -10.24 -27.63
C ARG A 64 5.48 -9.79 -27.72
N THR A 65 4.57 -10.58 -27.16
CA THR A 65 3.11 -10.39 -27.37
C THR A 65 2.48 -9.52 -26.30
N ILE A 66 2.89 -9.69 -25.04
CA ILE A 66 2.33 -9.01 -23.87
C ILE A 66 3.27 -7.92 -23.35
N GLY A 67 4.54 -7.94 -23.77
CA GLY A 67 5.53 -6.97 -23.30
C GLY A 67 5.98 -7.19 -21.87
N LEU A 68 5.75 -8.37 -21.27
CA LEU A 68 6.08 -8.61 -19.86
C LEU A 68 7.59 -8.50 -19.61
N PRO A 69 8.05 -7.73 -18.60
CA PRO A 69 9.46 -7.70 -18.22
C PRO A 69 9.89 -9.05 -17.63
N ALA A 70 11.20 -9.30 -17.60
CA ALA A 70 11.76 -10.57 -17.11
C ALA A 70 11.32 -10.88 -15.67
N VAL A 71 11.22 -9.86 -14.80
CA VAL A 71 10.77 -10.02 -13.42
C VAL A 71 9.32 -10.51 -13.30
N ALA A 72 8.40 -9.99 -14.13
CA ALA A 72 7.00 -10.43 -14.15
C ALA A 72 6.86 -11.88 -14.66
N ILE A 73 7.68 -12.26 -15.65
CA ILE A 73 7.76 -13.65 -16.11
C ILE A 73 8.35 -14.56 -15.03
N GLY A 74 9.30 -14.05 -14.24
CA GLY A 74 9.82 -14.72 -13.06
C GLY A 74 8.71 -15.01 -12.04
N LEU A 75 7.87 -14.03 -11.73
CA LEU A 75 6.73 -14.23 -10.83
C LEU A 75 5.74 -15.28 -11.34
N LEU A 76 5.39 -15.26 -12.64
CA LEU A 76 4.54 -16.29 -13.24
C LEU A 76 5.12 -17.69 -13.02
N ARG A 77 6.44 -17.84 -13.12
CA ARG A 77 7.12 -19.12 -12.88
C ARG A 77 7.16 -19.47 -11.40
N GLU A 78 7.39 -18.51 -10.53
CA GLU A 78 7.41 -18.71 -9.08
C GLU A 78 6.07 -19.28 -8.59
N VAL A 79 4.96 -18.60 -8.94
CA VAL A 79 3.62 -19.01 -8.48
C VAL A 79 3.16 -20.33 -9.09
N THR A 80 3.69 -20.69 -10.27
CA THR A 80 3.37 -21.96 -10.94
C THR A 80 4.42 -23.04 -10.72
N LYS A 81 5.44 -22.81 -9.88
CA LYS A 81 6.56 -23.73 -9.64
C LYS A 81 7.24 -24.20 -10.95
N ASN A 82 7.48 -23.26 -11.86
CA ASN A 82 7.98 -23.43 -13.23
C ASN A 82 7.07 -24.20 -14.20
N VAL A 83 5.82 -24.50 -13.84
CA VAL A 83 4.85 -25.19 -14.70
C VAL A 83 3.82 -24.19 -15.23
N LEU A 84 4.24 -23.40 -16.22
CA LEU A 84 3.38 -22.39 -16.84
C LEU A 84 2.21 -23.01 -17.61
N PRO A 85 1.02 -22.37 -17.60
CA PRO A 85 -0.11 -22.79 -18.44
C PRO A 85 0.26 -22.82 -19.92
N ARG A 86 -0.26 -23.84 -20.63
CA ARG A 86 -0.04 -24.00 -22.07
C ARG A 86 -1.15 -23.38 -22.90
N GLN A 87 -2.38 -23.33 -22.38
CA GLN A 87 -3.49 -22.71 -23.06
C GLN A 87 -3.40 -21.18 -22.92
N ALA A 88 -3.73 -20.48 -24.00
CA ALA A 88 -3.68 -19.02 -24.02
C ALA A 88 -4.69 -18.41 -23.02
N SER A 89 -5.87 -19.01 -22.89
CA SER A 89 -6.92 -18.64 -21.93
C SER A 89 -6.43 -18.73 -20.48
N ASP A 90 -5.87 -19.88 -20.08
CA ASP A 90 -5.36 -20.11 -18.73
C ASP A 90 -4.20 -19.15 -18.39
N MET A 91 -3.29 -18.91 -19.35
CA MET A 91 -2.21 -17.95 -19.19
C MET A 91 -2.73 -16.52 -19.09
N ALA A 92 -3.77 -16.16 -19.85
CA ALA A 92 -4.38 -14.84 -19.78
C ALA A 92 -4.99 -14.58 -18.39
N VAL A 93 -5.75 -15.55 -17.85
CA VAL A 93 -6.27 -15.47 -16.48
C VAL A 93 -5.14 -15.30 -15.47
N LEU A 94 -4.07 -16.08 -15.59
CA LEU A 94 -2.92 -15.98 -14.67
C LEU A 94 -2.21 -14.62 -14.77
N ILE A 95 -2.06 -14.04 -15.96
CA ILE A 95 -1.45 -12.71 -16.16
C ILE A 95 -2.31 -11.61 -15.51
N LYS A 96 -3.64 -11.77 -15.57
CA LYS A 96 -4.61 -10.79 -15.09
C LYS A 96 -4.93 -10.92 -13.60
N SER A 97 -4.61 -12.06 -12.99
CA SER A 97 -4.92 -12.35 -11.59
C SER A 97 -3.84 -13.25 -10.96
N LEU A 98 -2.58 -12.80 -11.03
CA LEU A 98 -1.44 -13.52 -10.47
C LEU A 98 -1.53 -13.56 -8.94
N PRO A 99 -1.64 -14.75 -8.30
CA PRO A 99 -1.74 -14.84 -6.86
C PRO A 99 -0.36 -14.75 -6.20
N LEU A 100 -0.13 -13.72 -5.38
CA LEU A 100 1.04 -13.63 -4.49
C LEU A 100 0.62 -13.83 -3.04
N GLN A 101 1.27 -14.76 -2.37
CA GLN A 101 1.10 -14.96 -0.94
C GLN A 101 1.84 -13.86 -0.18
N VAL A 102 1.13 -13.17 0.69
CA VAL A 102 1.67 -12.18 1.63
C VAL A 102 1.63 -12.83 3.01
N VAL A 103 2.79 -13.01 3.62
CA VAL A 103 2.94 -13.75 4.88
C VAL A 103 3.12 -12.85 6.10
N ALA A 104 3.56 -11.61 5.89
CA ALA A 104 3.76 -10.61 6.92
C ALA A 104 3.90 -9.21 6.27
N THR A 105 3.66 -8.17 7.05
CA THR A 105 4.18 -6.83 6.77
C THR A 105 5.60 -6.70 7.31
N GLU A 106 6.35 -5.73 6.80
CA GLU A 106 7.69 -5.47 7.30
C GLU A 106 7.69 -4.84 8.71
N GLU A 107 8.82 -4.92 9.40
CA GLU A 107 9.05 -4.30 10.71
C GLU A 107 8.87 -2.77 10.71
N LEU A 108 8.47 -2.24 11.87
CA LEU A 108 8.21 -0.82 12.08
C LEU A 108 9.44 0.06 11.77
N ASP A 109 10.65 -0.44 12.02
CA ASP A 109 11.91 0.27 11.75
C ASP A 109 12.10 0.62 10.25
N ARG A 110 11.39 -0.07 9.35
CA ARG A 110 11.37 0.23 7.91
C ARG A 110 10.08 0.88 7.44
N ALA A 111 9.09 1.04 8.32
CA ALA A 111 7.84 1.68 7.98
C ALA A 111 8.08 3.17 7.71
N ILE A 112 7.37 3.71 6.72
CA ILE A 112 7.43 5.14 6.35
C ILE A 112 6.35 5.98 7.05
N SER A 113 5.45 5.30 7.76
CA SER A 113 4.34 5.83 8.55
C SER A 113 3.82 4.73 9.46
N THR A 114 3.16 5.12 10.53
CA THR A 114 2.52 4.27 11.51
C THR A 114 1.00 4.30 11.36
N ALA A 115 0.34 3.25 11.82
CA ALA A 115 -1.10 3.19 11.98
C ALA A 115 -1.41 3.03 13.48
N GLY A 116 -2.46 3.68 13.96
CA GLY A 116 -2.70 3.85 15.39
C GLY A 116 -2.23 5.22 15.88
N GLY A 117 -2.43 5.48 17.17
CA GLY A 117 -2.04 6.74 17.81
C GLY A 117 -3.07 7.16 18.86
N VAL A 118 -3.10 8.46 19.15
CA VAL A 118 -4.14 9.08 19.97
C VAL A 118 -5.42 9.19 19.16
N ALA A 119 -6.48 8.52 19.63
CA ALA A 119 -7.80 8.57 19.01
C ALA A 119 -8.33 10.01 18.93
N PHE A 120 -8.98 10.37 17.81
CA PHE A 120 -9.54 11.72 17.62
C PHE A 120 -10.53 12.09 18.73
N GLU A 121 -11.27 11.13 19.26
CA GLU A 121 -12.25 11.32 20.34
C GLU A 121 -11.60 11.78 21.65
N GLU A 122 -10.31 11.51 21.84
CA GLU A 122 -9.54 11.96 23.01
C GLU A 122 -9.07 13.41 22.87
N LEU A 123 -9.26 14.05 21.71
CA LEU A 123 -8.89 15.44 21.43
C LEU A 123 -10.12 16.37 21.45
N ASP A 124 -9.92 17.59 21.94
CA ASP A 124 -10.86 18.70 21.72
C ASP A 124 -10.58 19.43 20.39
N ASP A 125 -11.39 20.44 20.06
CA ASP A 125 -11.27 21.20 18.80
C ASP A 125 -9.95 21.99 18.70
N ARG A 126 -9.21 22.11 19.80
CA ARG A 126 -7.89 22.76 19.89
C ARG A 126 -6.74 21.76 19.81
N PHE A 127 -7.04 20.49 19.52
CA PHE A 127 -6.08 19.38 19.55
C PHE A 127 -5.46 19.15 20.95
N MET A 128 -6.16 19.57 22.02
CA MET A 128 -5.77 19.29 23.40
C MET A 128 -6.36 17.96 23.87
N LEU A 129 -5.59 17.19 24.63
CA LEU A 129 -6.08 15.97 25.26
C LEU A 129 -7.18 16.29 26.29
N ARG A 130 -8.36 15.70 26.11
CA ARG A 130 -9.50 15.87 27.03
C ARG A 130 -9.20 15.37 28.43
N ARG A 131 -8.45 14.26 28.53
CA ARG A 131 -8.07 13.62 29.80
C ARG A 131 -6.82 14.21 30.45
N LEU A 132 -6.10 15.07 29.73
CA LEU A 132 -4.88 15.70 30.21
C LEU A 132 -4.79 17.15 29.70
N PRO A 133 -5.57 18.07 30.29
CA PRO A 133 -5.57 19.47 29.90
C PRO A 133 -4.16 20.09 29.95
N GLY A 134 -3.86 20.97 29.00
CA GLY A 134 -2.54 21.57 28.80
C GLY A 134 -1.59 20.74 27.93
N VAL A 135 -1.99 19.55 27.49
CA VAL A 135 -1.20 18.69 26.58
C VAL A 135 -1.85 18.63 25.21
N PHE A 136 -1.09 18.95 24.17
CA PHE A 136 -1.57 19.04 22.79
C PHE A 136 -0.90 17.99 21.91
N VAL A 137 -1.63 17.50 20.90
CA VAL A 137 -1.18 16.43 20.00
C VAL A 137 -1.28 16.90 18.56
N ALA A 138 -0.27 16.59 17.75
CA ALA A 138 -0.24 16.94 16.34
C ALA A 138 0.45 15.85 15.51
N GLY A 139 0.18 15.88 14.20
CA GLY A 139 0.80 15.02 13.21
C GLY A 139 0.51 13.54 13.40
N GLU A 140 1.54 12.72 13.19
CA GLU A 140 1.45 11.26 13.19
C GLU A 140 1.20 10.67 14.58
N MET A 141 1.23 11.48 15.64
CA MET A 141 0.80 11.02 16.97
C MET A 141 -0.70 10.72 17.03
N ILE A 142 -1.48 11.31 16.13
CA ILE A 142 -2.94 11.14 16.05
C ILE A 142 -3.24 9.82 15.32
N ASP A 143 -4.27 9.10 15.73
CA ASP A 143 -4.69 7.84 15.11
C ASP A 143 -5.35 8.09 13.73
N TRP A 144 -4.50 8.26 12.72
CA TRP A 144 -4.91 8.38 11.33
C TRP A 144 -3.83 7.80 10.41
N GLU A 145 -4.25 7.23 9.28
CA GLU A 145 -3.35 6.62 8.30
C GLU A 145 -3.40 7.39 6.98
N ALA A 146 -2.27 8.00 6.61
CA ALA A 146 -2.16 8.81 5.41
C ALA A 146 -1.86 7.97 4.16
N PRO A 147 -2.49 8.24 3.01
CA PRO A 147 -1.96 7.76 1.73
C PRO A 147 -0.55 8.31 1.46
N THR A 148 0.28 7.56 0.75
CA THR A 148 1.54 8.09 0.23
C THR A 148 1.29 9.22 -0.79
N GLY A 149 2.28 10.10 -1.00
CA GLY A 149 2.16 11.22 -1.95
C GLY A 149 2.08 12.60 -1.29
N GLY A 150 2.55 12.74 -0.05
CA GLY A 150 2.63 14.02 0.66
C GLY A 150 1.49 14.30 1.63
N TYR A 151 0.47 13.43 1.69
CA TYR A 151 -0.66 13.61 2.61
C TYR A 151 -0.23 13.61 4.09
N LEU A 152 0.69 12.71 4.48
CA LEU A 152 1.26 12.67 5.83
C LEU A 152 1.88 14.02 6.21
N LEU A 153 2.72 14.57 5.33
CA LEU A 153 3.37 15.86 5.55
C LEU A 153 2.34 16.98 5.64
N GLN A 154 1.36 17.00 4.73
CA GLN A 154 0.32 18.02 4.72
C GLN A 154 -0.47 18.03 6.03
N ALA A 155 -0.94 16.88 6.48
CA ALA A 155 -1.71 16.79 7.72
C ALA A 155 -0.85 17.06 8.95
N THR A 156 0.40 16.61 8.98
CA THR A 156 1.33 16.93 10.07
C THR A 156 1.55 18.42 10.20
N LEU A 157 1.77 19.13 9.08
CA LEU A 157 1.92 20.59 9.11
C LEU A 157 0.61 21.29 9.49
N SER A 158 -0.53 20.86 8.94
CA SER A 158 -1.84 21.47 9.25
C SER A 158 -2.22 21.30 10.73
N THR A 159 -2.06 20.09 11.28
CA THR A 159 -2.40 19.80 12.68
C THR A 159 -1.41 20.45 13.64
N ALA A 160 -0.14 20.61 13.26
CA ALA A 160 0.82 21.38 14.06
C ALA A 160 0.40 22.85 14.20
N VAL A 161 -0.06 23.49 13.12
CA VAL A 161 -0.59 24.87 13.17
C VAL A 161 -1.85 24.94 14.04
N ALA A 162 -2.77 23.98 13.89
CA ALA A 162 -3.99 23.95 14.69
C ALA A 162 -3.71 23.78 16.19
N ALA A 163 -2.85 22.82 16.56
CA ALA A 163 -2.44 22.57 17.94
C ALA A 163 -1.67 23.76 18.55
N ALA A 164 -0.82 24.43 17.77
CA ALA A 164 -0.10 25.61 18.22
C ALA A 164 -1.06 26.77 18.54
N ASN A 165 -2.04 27.04 17.67
CA ASN A 165 -3.08 28.03 17.95
C ASN A 165 -3.93 27.65 19.17
N GLY A 166 -4.28 26.37 19.29
CA GLY A 166 -4.98 25.83 20.45
C GLY A 166 -4.22 26.07 21.76
N ALA A 167 -2.91 25.84 21.77
CA ALA A 167 -2.04 26.07 22.91
C ALA A 167 -1.92 27.55 23.28
N LEU A 168 -1.83 28.45 22.30
CA LEU A 168 -1.81 29.88 22.54
C LEU A 168 -3.11 30.39 23.16
N SER A 169 -4.26 30.00 22.60
CA SER A 169 -5.57 30.39 23.16
C SER A 169 -5.76 29.86 24.58
N TRP A 170 -5.38 28.61 24.84
CA TRP A 170 -5.43 28.05 26.20
C TRP A 170 -4.50 28.80 27.17
N TRP A 171 -3.29 29.17 26.72
CA TRP A 171 -2.36 29.94 27.54
C TRP A 171 -2.92 31.31 27.93
N GLU A 172 -3.56 32.02 27.00
CA GLU A 172 -4.22 33.31 27.23
C GLU A 172 -5.41 33.19 28.18
N GLU A 173 -6.20 32.12 28.09
CA GLU A 173 -7.31 31.81 29.01
C GLU A 173 -6.82 31.60 30.44
N GLU A 174 -5.70 30.87 30.63
CA GLU A 174 -5.11 30.60 31.95
C GLU A 174 -4.33 31.79 32.52
N HIS A 175 -3.88 32.73 31.67
CA HIS A 175 -3.13 33.93 32.06
C HIS A 175 -3.80 35.21 31.54
N PRO A 176 -5.01 35.54 32.01
CA PRO A 176 -5.69 36.74 31.58
C PRO A 176 -4.83 37.96 31.91
N THR A 177 -4.58 38.80 30.91
CA THR A 177 -3.81 40.03 31.11
C THR A 177 -4.69 40.98 31.93
N GLU A 178 -4.22 41.44 33.10
CA GLU A 178 -4.91 42.48 33.85
C GLU A 178 -5.02 43.74 32.96
N MET A 179 -6.25 44.10 32.60
CA MET A 179 -6.60 45.41 32.02
C MET A 179 -6.54 46.52 33.07
#